data_AF-D7NFX7-F1
#
_entry.id   AF-D7NFX7-F1
#
_cell.length_a   1.000
_cell.length_b   1.000
_cell.length_c   1.000
_cell.angle_alpha   90.00
_cell.angle_beta   90.00
_cell.angle_gamma   90.00
#
_symmetry.space_group_name_H-M   'P 1'
#
loop_
_entity.id
_entity.type
_entity.pdbx_description
1 polymer ?
#
loop_
_entity_poly.entity_id
_entity_poly.type
_entity_poly.pdbx_seq_one_letter_code
_entity_poly.pdbx_strand_id
1 'polypeptide(L)'
;MTKDEKVWVGIKFVLLLSFSVTLIGVILCKYIIHVPETQTETLVKDINESEAILSDQHKMALQFDMIKADIDSLNFEIQQEQHTDEIKTRISQLQDVYKKHDSSPRYLYGVQAYKFLQEYFDIRENLGYTISDNKLIEQDLEKIKANI
;
A
#
# COMPACT_ATOMS: atom_id res chain seq x y z
N MET A 1 34.13 -67.81 -28.25
CA MET A 1 33.96 -66.40 -27.85
C MET A 1 35.23 -65.94 -27.16
N THR A 2 36.09 -65.28 -27.92
CA THR A 2 37.39 -64.77 -27.46
C THR A 2 37.18 -63.60 -26.48
N LYS A 3 38.13 -63.38 -25.57
CA LYS A 3 38.05 -62.36 -24.51
C LYS A 3 37.68 -60.96 -25.06
N ASP A 4 38.15 -60.64 -26.27
CA ASP A 4 37.94 -59.35 -26.92
C ASP A 4 36.47 -59.10 -27.31
N GLU A 5 35.73 -60.15 -27.70
CA GLU A 5 34.30 -60.03 -28.06
C GLU A 5 33.44 -59.72 -26.83
N LYS A 6 33.75 -60.33 -25.67
CA LYS A 6 33.04 -60.06 -24.42
C LYS A 6 33.26 -58.62 -23.93
N VAL A 7 34.50 -58.12 -24.04
CA VAL A 7 34.83 -56.72 -23.69
C VAL A 7 34.12 -55.74 -24.62
N TRP A 8 34.11 -56.01 -25.93
CA TRP A 8 33.44 -55.17 -26.91
C TRP A 8 31.92 -55.12 -26.74
N VAL A 9 31.29 -56.26 -26.42
CA VAL A 9 29.85 -56.32 -26.10
C VAL A 9 29.53 -55.57 -24.81
N GLY A 10 30.39 -55.68 -23.78
CA GLY A 10 30.25 -54.93 -22.53
C GLY A 10 30.30 -53.41 -22.75
N ILE A 11 31.26 -52.93 -23.54
CA ILE A 11 31.39 -51.49 -23.88
C ILE A 11 30.15 -50.99 -24.61
N LYS A 12 29.66 -51.73 -25.62
CA LYS A 12 28.43 -51.38 -26.34
C LYS A 12 27.22 -51.32 -25.42
N PHE A 13 27.09 -52.26 -24.49
CA PHE A 13 25.99 -52.28 -23.54
C PHE A 13 26.03 -51.07 -22.61
N VAL A 14 27.21 -50.72 -22.07
CA VAL A 14 27.36 -49.54 -21.20
C VAL A 14 27.04 -48.25 -21.94
N LEU A 15 27.47 -48.12 -23.20
CA LEU A 15 27.17 -46.95 -24.02
C LEU A 15 25.68 -46.83 -24.36
N LEU A 16 25.02 -47.96 -24.62
CA LEU A 16 23.57 -47.99 -24.89
C LEU A 16 22.76 -47.69 -23.62
N LEU A 17 23.20 -48.21 -22.47
CA LEU A 17 22.59 -47.96 -21.17
C LEU A 17 22.69 -46.49 -20.78
N SER A 18 23.87 -45.87 -20.94
CA SER A 18 24.05 -44.45 -20.62
C SER A 18 23.23 -43.54 -21.52
N PHE A 19 23.13 -43.87 -22.81
CA PHE A 19 22.26 -43.16 -23.74
C PHE A 19 20.77 -43.29 -23.38
N SER A 20 20.33 -44.49 -22.99
CA SER A 20 18.95 -44.73 -22.57
C SER A 20 18.60 -43.95 -21.30
N VAL A 21 19.48 -43.97 -20.28
CA VAL A 21 19.27 -43.25 -19.02
C VAL A 21 19.24 -41.74 -19.23
N THR A 22 20.13 -41.20 -20.07
CA THR A 22 20.13 -39.77 -20.39
C THR A 22 18.90 -39.36 -21.17
N LEU A 23 18.46 -40.16 -22.15
CA LEU A 23 17.22 -39.89 -22.90
C LEU A 23 15.98 -39.90 -21.99
N ILE A 24 15.87 -40.91 -21.12
CA ILE A 24 14.79 -41.00 -20.14
C ILE A 24 14.82 -39.82 -19.17
N GLY A 25 16.01 -39.42 -18.70
CA GLY A 25 16.20 -38.24 -17.85
C GLY A 25 15.71 -36.94 -18.51
N VAL A 26 16.06 -36.71 -19.78
CA VAL A 26 15.59 -35.53 -20.54
C VAL A 26 14.06 -35.56 -20.72
N ILE A 27 13.47 -36.72 -21.00
CA ILE A 27 12.01 -36.87 -21.14
C ILE A 27 11.31 -36.60 -19.79
N LEU A 28 11.83 -37.14 -18.68
CA LEU A 28 11.31 -36.89 -17.32
C LEU A 28 11.34 -35.40 -16.97
N CYS A 29 12.49 -34.73 -17.21
CA CYS A 29 12.64 -33.30 -16.95
C CYS A 29 11.70 -32.45 -17.81
N LYS A 30 11.41 -32.85 -19.05
CA LYS A 30 10.58 -32.06 -19.97
C LYS A 30 9.07 -32.32 -19.83
N TYR A 31 8.67 -33.55 -19.50
CA TYR A 31 7.26 -33.96 -19.53
C TYR A 31 6.65 -34.21 -18.15
N ILE A 32 7.43 -34.65 -17.16
CA ILE A 32 6.92 -34.96 -15.81
C ILE A 32 7.15 -33.78 -14.87
N ILE A 33 8.30 -33.12 -14.96
CA ILE A 33 8.52 -31.82 -14.32
C ILE A 33 8.01 -30.75 -15.28
N HIS A 34 6.69 -30.60 -15.37
CA HIS A 34 6.11 -29.45 -16.04
C HIS A 34 6.44 -28.23 -15.18
N VAL A 35 7.59 -27.60 -15.41
CA VAL A 35 7.93 -26.30 -14.80
C VAL A 35 6.83 -25.36 -15.26
N PRO A 36 5.96 -24.88 -14.35
CA PRO A 36 4.82 -24.09 -14.74
C PRO A 36 5.31 -22.67 -15.02
N GLU A 37 5.86 -22.46 -16.21
CA GLU A 37 6.28 -21.13 -16.68
C GLU A 37 5.09 -20.15 -16.59
N THR A 38 3.88 -20.65 -16.87
CA THR A 38 2.62 -19.87 -16.79
C THR A 38 2.26 -19.39 -15.38
N GLN A 39 2.55 -20.17 -14.33
CA GLN A 39 2.32 -19.73 -12.93
C GLN A 39 3.33 -18.66 -12.51
N THR A 40 4.54 -18.72 -13.07
CA THR A 40 5.59 -17.77 -12.74
C THR A 40 5.29 -16.39 -13.33
N GLU A 41 4.80 -16.33 -14.57
CA GLU A 41 4.39 -15.06 -15.20
C GLU A 41 3.22 -14.40 -14.47
N THR A 42 2.20 -15.16 -14.07
CA THR A 42 1.08 -14.62 -13.29
C THR A 42 1.53 -14.12 -11.92
N LEU A 43 2.43 -14.86 -11.26
CA LEU A 43 2.96 -14.47 -9.96
C LEU A 43 3.80 -13.19 -10.04
N VAL A 44 4.66 -13.07 -11.06
CA VAL A 44 5.45 -11.86 -11.29
C VAL A 44 4.55 -10.65 -11.55
N LYS A 45 3.47 -10.84 -12.32
CA LYS A 45 2.48 -9.79 -12.56
C LYS A 45 1.79 -9.35 -11.27
N ASP A 46 1.34 -10.30 -10.45
CA ASP A 46 0.68 -10.00 -9.16
C ASP A 46 1.61 -9.31 -8.17
N ILE A 47 2.91 -9.68 -8.16
CA ILE A 47 3.94 -9.01 -7.37
C ILE A 47 4.09 -7.56 -7.84
N ASN A 48 4.24 -7.33 -9.14
CA ASN A 48 4.42 -5.99 -9.69
C ASN A 48 3.20 -5.09 -9.44
N GLU A 49 1.98 -5.64 -9.54
CA GLU A 49 0.76 -4.92 -9.14
C GLU A 49 0.76 -4.58 -7.64
N SER A 50 1.20 -5.50 -6.80
CA SER A 50 1.27 -5.30 -5.35
C SER A 50 2.31 -4.25 -4.96
N GLU A 51 3.48 -4.24 -5.60
CA GLU A 51 4.52 -3.23 -5.40
C GLU A 51 4.05 -1.83 -5.81
N ALA A 52 3.32 -1.72 -6.92
CA ALA A 52 2.72 -0.45 -7.33
C ALA A 52 1.74 0.08 -6.26
N ILE A 53 0.87 -0.78 -5.75
CA ILE A 53 -0.09 -0.40 -4.69
C ILE A 53 0.64 0.00 -3.40
N LEU A 54 1.68 -0.74 -3.01
CA LEU A 54 2.50 -0.42 -1.83
C LEU A 54 3.20 0.93 -1.98
N SER A 55 3.72 1.24 -3.17
CA SER A 55 4.33 2.55 -3.45
C SER A 55 3.32 3.68 -3.28
N ASP A 56 2.10 3.49 -3.77
CA ASP A 56 1.03 4.49 -3.65
C ASP A 56 0.54 4.63 -2.21
N GLN A 57 0.45 3.53 -1.45
CA GLN A 57 0.18 3.56 0.00
C GLN A 57 1.24 4.37 0.75
N HIS A 58 2.52 4.17 0.44
CA HIS A 58 3.60 4.92 1.08
C HIS A 58 3.52 6.42 0.77
N LYS A 59 3.26 6.79 -0.49
CA LYS A 59 3.05 8.20 -0.86
C LYS A 59 1.85 8.80 -0.12
N MET A 60 0.77 8.04 0.02
CA MET A 60 -0.41 8.49 0.73
C MET A 60 -0.17 8.68 2.22
N ALA A 61 0.60 7.79 2.86
CA ALA A 61 1.00 7.95 4.26
C ALA A 61 1.77 9.26 4.48
N LEU A 62 2.70 9.59 3.58
CA LEU A 62 3.41 10.87 3.63
C LEU A 62 2.46 12.06 3.47
N GLN A 63 1.52 12.01 2.52
CA GLN A 63 0.52 13.08 2.35
C GLN A 63 -0.39 13.23 3.57
N PHE A 64 -0.77 12.11 4.20
CA PHE A 64 -1.55 12.10 5.42
C PHE A 64 -0.82 12.82 6.56
N ASP A 65 0.47 12.50 6.77
CA ASP A 65 1.28 13.14 7.81
C ASP A 65 1.46 14.64 7.56
N MET A 66 1.64 15.04 6.29
CA MET A 66 1.71 16.46 5.91
C MET A 66 0.40 17.19 6.20
N ILE A 67 -0.75 16.62 5.81
CA ILE A 67 -2.06 17.24 6.07
C ILE A 67 -2.30 17.33 7.58
N LYS A 68 -1.96 16.29 8.33
CA LYS A 68 -2.08 16.31 9.79
C LYS A 68 -1.23 17.43 10.41
N ALA A 69 0.04 17.57 9.99
CA ALA A 69 0.90 18.64 10.47
C ALA A 69 0.34 20.03 10.13
N ASP A 70 -0.26 20.20 8.95
CA ASP A 70 -0.92 21.45 8.57
C ASP A 70 -2.13 21.76 9.47
N ILE A 71 -2.95 20.74 9.80
CA ILE A 71 -4.05 20.86 10.76
C ILE A 71 -3.53 21.25 12.15
N ASP A 72 -2.43 20.63 12.59
CA ASP A 72 -1.81 20.91 13.89
C ASP A 72 -1.29 22.35 13.99
N SER A 73 -0.80 22.89 12.87
CA SER A 73 -0.32 24.27 12.78
C SER A 73 -1.43 25.32 12.75
N LEU A 74 -2.67 24.92 12.45
CA LEU A 74 -3.78 25.84 12.28
C LEU A 74 -4.21 26.43 13.62
N ASN A 75 -4.35 27.76 13.68
CA ASN A 75 -4.99 28.40 14.81
C ASN A 75 -6.50 28.50 14.58
N PHE A 76 -7.24 27.54 15.11
CA PHE A 76 -8.70 27.51 15.02
C PHE A 76 -9.42 28.59 15.86
N GLU A 77 -8.72 29.29 16.76
CA GLU A 77 -9.30 30.43 17.50
C GLU A 77 -9.52 31.65 16.60
N ILE A 78 -8.72 31.77 15.52
CA ILE A 78 -8.81 32.87 14.56
C ILE A 78 -9.38 32.28 13.28
N GLN A 79 -10.64 32.59 12.95
CA GLN A 79 -11.28 32.08 11.73
C GLN A 79 -10.46 32.43 10.48
N GLN A 80 -9.77 31.44 9.92
CA GLN A 80 -9.08 31.51 8.62
C GLN A 80 -9.82 30.61 7.63
N GLU A 81 -10.99 31.07 7.17
CA GLU A 81 -11.88 30.28 6.28
C GLU A 81 -11.15 29.74 5.04
N GLN A 82 -10.30 30.55 4.41
CA GLN A 82 -9.57 30.16 3.20
C GLN A 82 -8.61 28.97 3.43
N HIS A 83 -7.81 29.00 4.50
CA HIS A 83 -6.82 27.95 4.78
C HIS A 83 -7.51 26.65 5.25
N THR A 84 -8.63 26.80 5.97
CA THR A 84 -9.52 25.69 6.35
C THR A 84 -10.11 24.99 5.13
N ASP A 85 -10.62 25.75 4.16
CA ASP A 85 -11.22 25.19 2.94
C ASP A 85 -10.17 24.48 2.05
N GLU A 86 -8.95 25.02 1.97
CA GLU A 86 -7.84 24.37 1.29
C GLU A 86 -7.49 23.02 1.92
N ILE A 87 -7.45 22.93 3.26
CA ILE A 87 -7.21 21.68 3.99
C ILE A 87 -8.37 20.70 3.78
N LYS A 88 -9.63 21.12 3.91
CA LYS A 88 -10.81 20.28 3.65
C LYS A 88 -10.82 19.72 2.22
N THR A 89 -10.37 20.52 1.26
CA THR A 89 -10.20 20.09 -0.14
C THR A 89 -9.11 19.03 -0.27
N ARG A 90 -7.93 19.25 0.33
CA ARG A 90 -6.82 18.28 0.31
C ARG A 90 -7.18 16.96 0.99
N ILE A 91 -7.91 17.00 2.11
CA ILE A 91 -8.45 15.81 2.77
C ILE A 91 -9.36 15.06 1.79
N SER A 92 -10.30 15.76 1.15
CA SER A 92 -11.25 15.17 0.20
C SER A 92 -10.58 14.51 -1.01
N GLN A 93 -9.42 14.99 -1.44
CA GLN A 93 -8.67 14.40 -2.55
C GLN A 93 -8.09 13.01 -2.22
N LEU A 94 -7.90 12.66 -0.93
CA LEU A 94 -7.36 11.34 -0.55
C LEU A 94 -8.29 10.18 -0.96
N GLN A 95 -9.60 10.41 -0.99
CA GLN A 95 -10.56 9.39 -1.42
C GLN A 95 -10.56 9.19 -2.95
N ASP A 96 -9.99 10.11 -3.73
CA ASP A 96 -10.02 10.03 -5.19
C ASP A 96 -9.21 8.85 -5.71
N VAL A 97 -8.19 8.39 -4.98
CA VAL A 97 -7.44 7.17 -5.31
C VAL A 97 -8.37 5.96 -5.36
N TYR A 98 -9.30 5.84 -4.40
CA TYR A 98 -10.29 4.78 -4.41
C TYR A 98 -11.22 4.86 -5.62
N LYS A 99 -11.68 6.06 -5.98
CA LYS A 99 -12.55 6.27 -7.16
C LYS A 99 -11.82 6.01 -8.49
N LYS A 100 -10.55 6.41 -8.60
CA LYS A 100 -9.73 6.25 -9.81
C LYS A 100 -9.43 4.78 -10.13
N HIS A 101 -9.38 3.93 -9.11
CA HIS A 101 -9.14 2.49 -9.26
C HIS A 101 -10.42 1.65 -9.15
N ASP A 102 -11.52 2.17 -9.72
CA ASP A 102 -12.81 1.47 -9.84
C ASP A 102 -13.38 0.97 -8.51
N SER A 103 -13.14 1.71 -7.41
CA SER A 103 -13.58 1.33 -6.07
C SER A 103 -13.06 -0.05 -5.64
N SER A 104 -11.89 -0.46 -6.13
CA SER A 104 -11.28 -1.72 -5.75
C SER A 104 -10.95 -1.72 -4.25
N PRO A 105 -11.27 -2.80 -3.51
CA PRO A 105 -10.96 -2.94 -2.10
C PRO A 105 -9.46 -2.75 -1.78
N ARG A 106 -8.58 -3.00 -2.75
CA ARG A 106 -7.12 -2.79 -2.60
C ARG A 106 -6.75 -1.33 -2.30
N TYR A 107 -7.63 -0.38 -2.66
CA TYR A 107 -7.43 1.07 -2.46
C TYR A 107 -8.27 1.66 -1.32
N LEU A 108 -8.89 0.82 -0.49
CA LEU A 108 -9.75 1.25 0.62
C LEU A 108 -9.04 2.15 1.64
N TYR A 109 -7.72 2.01 1.75
CA TYR A 109 -6.87 2.84 2.61
C TYR A 109 -7.04 4.35 2.36
N GLY A 110 -7.30 4.78 1.12
CA GLY A 110 -7.54 6.20 0.81
C GLY A 110 -8.84 6.74 1.38
N VAL A 111 -9.89 5.93 1.40
CA VAL A 111 -11.17 6.28 2.04
C VAL A 111 -11.02 6.33 3.56
N GLN A 112 -10.25 5.41 4.14
CA GLN A 112 -9.97 5.39 5.58
C GLN A 112 -9.16 6.62 6.01
N ALA A 113 -8.10 6.95 5.28
CA ALA A 113 -7.27 8.13 5.51
C ALA A 113 -8.10 9.43 5.43
N TYR A 114 -8.95 9.55 4.40
CA TYR A 114 -9.90 10.64 4.25
C TYR A 114 -10.79 10.81 5.49
N LYS A 115 -11.49 9.73 5.90
CA LYS A 115 -12.41 9.78 7.05
C LYS A 115 -11.70 10.19 8.33
N PHE A 116 -10.55 9.59 8.60
CA PHE A 116 -9.78 9.91 9.81
C PHE A 116 -9.38 11.39 9.85
N LEU A 117 -8.81 11.92 8.77
CA LEU A 117 -8.39 13.32 8.75
C LEU A 117 -9.58 14.29 8.80
N GLN A 118 -10.70 13.94 8.19
CA GLN A 118 -11.93 14.73 8.28
C GLN A 118 -12.42 14.78 9.73
N GLU A 119 -12.57 13.64 10.39
CA GLU A 119 -12.98 13.57 11.80
C GLU A 119 -11.99 14.33 12.70
N TYR A 120 -10.68 14.16 12.45
CA TYR A 120 -9.64 14.86 13.19
C TYR A 120 -9.73 16.38 13.04
N PHE A 121 -9.94 16.86 11.80
CA PHE A 121 -10.14 18.28 11.51
C PHE A 121 -11.35 18.83 12.27
N ASP A 122 -12.50 18.17 12.17
CA ASP A 122 -13.75 18.63 12.79
C ASP A 122 -13.63 18.70 14.32
N ILE A 123 -12.92 17.75 14.95
CA ILE A 123 -12.64 17.78 16.40
C ILE A 123 -11.78 18.99 16.76
N ARG A 124 -10.72 19.27 15.99
CA ARG A 124 -9.81 20.41 16.24
C ARG A 124 -10.52 21.75 16.06
N GLU A 125 -11.36 21.86 15.04
CA GLU A 125 -12.20 23.03 14.78
C GLU A 125 -13.16 23.30 15.95
N ASN A 126 -13.91 22.28 16.39
CA ASN A 126 -14.84 22.41 17.52
C ASN A 126 -14.15 22.77 18.84
N LEU A 127 -12.95 22.23 19.09
CA LEU A 127 -12.14 22.60 20.25
C LEU A 127 -11.74 24.08 20.20
N GLY A 128 -11.33 24.58 19.02
CA GLY A 128 -11.00 25.99 18.81
C GLY A 128 -12.18 26.91 19.15
N TYR A 129 -13.37 26.59 18.67
CA TYR A 129 -14.60 27.34 19.02
C TYR A 129 -14.86 27.33 20.52
N THR A 130 -14.74 26.17 21.17
CA THR A 130 -14.95 26.04 22.62
C THR A 130 -13.96 26.90 23.43
N ILE A 131 -12.70 26.97 23.02
CA ILE A 131 -11.68 27.79 23.67
C ILE A 131 -11.99 29.28 23.48
N SER A 132 -12.34 29.69 22.26
CA SER A 132 -12.71 31.07 21.95
C SER A 132 -13.92 31.53 22.77
N ASP A 133 -14.97 30.70 22.83
CA ASP A 133 -16.19 31.00 23.59
C ASP A 133 -15.91 31.13 25.09
N ASN A 134 -15.13 30.21 25.67
CA ASN A 134 -14.74 30.28 27.06
C ASN A 134 -13.95 31.57 27.38
N LYS A 135 -13.06 32.00 26.48
CA LYS A 135 -12.29 33.24 26.63
C LYS A 135 -13.19 34.48 26.63
N LEU A 136 -14.23 34.51 25.79
CA LEU A 136 -15.23 35.59 25.79
C LEU A 136 -16.01 35.63 27.11
N ILE A 137 -16.43 34.47 27.62
CA ILE A 137 -17.12 34.35 28.91
C ILE A 137 -16.25 34.88 30.05
N GLU A 138 -14.97 34.50 30.09
CA GLU A 138 -14.03 34.98 31.11
C GLU A 138 -13.87 36.51 31.07
N GLN A 139 -13.70 37.09 29.87
CA GLN A 139 -13.60 38.54 29.71
C GLN A 139 -14.86 39.27 30.20
N ASP A 140 -16.04 38.73 29.91
CA ASP A 140 -17.29 39.34 30.38
C ASP A 140 -17.47 39.20 31.90
N LEU A 141 -17.06 38.07 32.49
CA LEU A 141 -17.03 37.91 33.94
C LEU A 141 -16.07 38.89 34.62
N GLU A 142 -14.90 39.14 34.04
CA GLU A 142 -13.94 40.13 34.54
C GLU A 142 -14.50 41.56 34.47
N LYS A 143 -15.14 41.94 33.37
CA LYS A 143 -15.81 43.25 33.26
C LYS A 143 -16.89 43.42 34.32
N ILE A 144 -17.70 42.40 34.57
CA ILE A 144 -18.74 42.44 35.60
C ILE A 144 -18.10 42.61 36.99
N LYS A 145 -17.03 41.86 37.30
CA LYS A 145 -16.30 41.99 38.57
C LYS A 145 -15.67 43.37 38.75
N ALA A 146 -15.13 43.98 37.69
CA ALA A 146 -14.49 45.29 37.74
C ALA A 146 -15.50 46.45 37.93
N ASN A 147 -16.79 46.20 37.69
CA ASN A 147 -17.88 47.17 37.84
C ASN A 147 -18.62 47.07 39.19
N ILE A 148 -18.14 46.23 40.12
CA ILE A 148 -18.63 46.08 41.51
C ILE A 148 -17.58 46.65 42.45
#